data_AF-A0AAE0K4Y0-F1
#
_entry.id   AF-A0AAE0K4Y0-F1
#
_cell.length_a   1.000
_cell.length_b   1.000
_cell.length_c   1.000
_cell.angle_alpha   90.00
_cell.angle_beta   90.00
_cell.angle_gamma   90.00
#
_symmetry.space_group_name_H-M   'P 1'
#
loop_
_entity.id
_entity.type
_entity.pdbx_description
1 polymer ?
#
loop_
_entity_poly.entity_id
_entity_poly.type
_entity_poly.pdbx_seq_one_letter_code
_entity_poly.pdbx_strand_id
1 'polypeptide(L)'
;PDPTPAYLLRASFLARTLPKARAMLVVIDLNGTLLFRPSRNHPTKFVERPHARRFLEYCIATFYVVIWSSARPQNVNNMCRQLLSPDQQQRVVDVWARDRFGLTAADYSTRTQCYKRLTKLWADPVVAASHPDAGAGSGAWNQGNTVLIDDSIEKARSEPFNAITIPEFNGDINEQPTVLPLVHDYLNTLAHQADISTYIRSHPFAVDEEASVLLQHSDSNDELGNAAQNN
;
A
#
# COMPACT_ATOMS: atom_id res chain seq x y z
N PRO A 1 -12.03 -9.83 -9.45
CA PRO A 1 -10.83 -10.29 -10.19
C PRO A 1 -10.04 -11.18 -9.25
N ASP A 2 -9.41 -12.24 -9.75
CA ASP A 2 -8.62 -13.15 -8.91
C ASP A 2 -7.13 -13.05 -9.25
N PRO A 3 -6.24 -13.39 -8.31
CA PRO A 3 -4.80 -13.42 -8.59
C PRO A 3 -4.46 -14.38 -9.71
N THR A 4 -3.55 -13.98 -10.59
CA THR A 4 -3.11 -14.86 -11.68
C THR A 4 -2.23 -15.99 -11.13
N PRO A 5 -2.17 -17.17 -11.79
CA PRO A 5 -1.26 -18.24 -11.39
C PRO A 5 0.21 -17.80 -11.33
N ALA A 6 0.64 -16.96 -12.28
CA ALA A 6 2.00 -16.42 -12.32
C ALA A 6 2.31 -15.52 -11.10
N TYR A 7 1.33 -14.69 -10.70
CA TYR A 7 1.44 -13.86 -9.50
C TYR A 7 1.64 -14.72 -8.24
N LEU A 8 0.79 -15.74 -8.07
CA LEU A 8 0.83 -16.64 -6.92
C LEU A 8 2.13 -17.45 -6.86
N LEU A 9 2.58 -17.96 -8.01
CA LEU A 9 3.86 -18.67 -8.10
C LEU A 9 5.02 -17.78 -7.67
N ARG A 10 5.11 -16.54 -8.20
CA ARG A 10 6.17 -15.61 -7.81
C ARG A 10 6.13 -15.27 -6.32
N ALA A 11 4.94 -15.00 -5.76
CA ALA A 11 4.79 -14.71 -4.34
C ALA A 11 5.18 -15.90 -3.45
N SER A 12 5.07 -17.13 -3.94
CA SER A 12 5.42 -18.35 -3.19
C SER A 12 6.92 -18.54 -2.94
N PHE A 13 7.79 -17.81 -3.64
CA PHE A 13 9.23 -17.91 -3.45
C PHE A 13 9.67 -17.42 -2.06
N LEU A 14 10.89 -17.81 -1.68
CA LEU A 14 11.49 -17.41 -0.42
C LEU A 14 11.77 -15.89 -0.42
N ALA A 15 11.37 -15.22 0.66
CA ALA A 15 11.69 -13.81 0.86
C ALA A 15 13.20 -13.61 1.02
N ARG A 16 13.74 -12.53 0.46
CA ARG A 16 15.17 -12.22 0.52
C ARG A 16 15.37 -10.75 0.81
N THR A 17 16.05 -10.48 1.91
CA THR A 17 16.47 -9.14 2.31
C THR A 17 17.70 -8.69 1.50
N LEU A 18 17.70 -7.43 1.09
CA LEU A 18 18.77 -6.74 0.40
C LEU A 18 19.55 -5.87 1.39
N PRO A 19 20.87 -5.70 1.19
CA PRO A 19 21.69 -4.86 2.06
C PRO A 19 21.43 -3.36 1.89
N LYS A 20 20.71 -2.95 0.85
CA LYS A 20 20.36 -1.55 0.57
C LYS A 20 18.88 -1.45 0.24
N ALA A 21 18.26 -0.36 0.71
CA ALA A 21 16.94 0.03 0.27
C ALA A 21 16.92 0.28 -1.24
N ARG A 22 15.80 -0.05 -1.87
CA ARG A 22 15.55 0.21 -3.30
C ARG A 22 14.34 1.11 -3.50
N ALA A 23 14.20 1.62 -4.72
CA ALA A 23 13.02 2.37 -5.10
C ALA A 23 11.75 1.51 -4.98
N MET A 24 10.71 2.10 -4.40
CA MET A 24 9.42 1.46 -4.15
C MET A 24 8.29 2.41 -4.55
N LEU A 25 7.25 1.85 -5.17
CA LEU A 25 6.00 2.53 -5.45
C LEU A 25 5.00 2.23 -4.32
N VAL A 26 4.59 3.26 -3.61
CA VAL A 26 3.61 3.19 -2.52
C VAL A 26 2.29 3.78 -3.01
N VAL A 27 1.26 2.94 -3.05
CA VAL A 27 -0.10 3.31 -3.43
C VAL A 27 -0.92 3.48 -2.16
N ILE A 28 -1.55 4.63 -1.96
CA ILE A 28 -2.21 4.95 -0.68
C ILE A 28 -3.69 5.27 -0.92
N ASP A 29 -4.59 4.54 -0.24
CA ASP A 29 -5.99 4.92 -0.16
C ASP A 29 -6.19 6.18 0.72
N LEU A 30 -7.37 6.80 0.59
CA LEU A 30 -7.73 7.97 1.40
C LEU A 30 -8.73 7.61 2.49
N ASN A 31 -9.96 7.27 2.12
CA ASN A 31 -11.08 7.26 3.04
C ASN A 31 -11.21 5.89 3.71
N GLY A 32 -11.10 5.85 5.04
CA GLY A 32 -10.94 4.63 5.81
C GLY A 32 -9.46 4.31 6.08
N THR A 33 -8.53 4.95 5.37
CA THR A 33 -7.08 4.69 5.50
C THR A 33 -6.35 5.87 6.16
N LEU A 34 -6.38 7.06 5.56
CA LEU A 34 -5.73 8.28 6.07
C LEU A 34 -6.70 9.29 6.69
N LEU A 35 -7.98 9.19 6.37
CA LEU A 35 -9.01 10.09 6.83
C LEU A 35 -10.37 9.39 6.90
N PHE A 36 -11.28 9.97 7.66
CA PHE A 36 -12.67 9.56 7.73
C PHE A 36 -13.58 10.71 7.29
N ARG A 37 -14.52 10.42 6.38
CA ARG A 37 -15.58 11.38 6.01
C ARG A 37 -16.90 11.01 6.69
N PRO A 38 -17.37 11.78 7.68
CA PRO A 38 -18.58 11.46 8.42
C PRO A 38 -19.85 11.59 7.59
N SER A 39 -19.84 12.41 6.54
CA SER A 39 -21.01 12.60 5.67
C SER A 39 -20.62 12.79 4.22
N ARG A 40 -21.34 12.09 3.34
CA ARG A 40 -21.21 12.25 1.88
C ARG A 40 -21.75 13.59 1.40
N ASN A 41 -22.62 14.24 2.18
CA ASN A 41 -23.25 15.51 1.86
C ASN A 41 -22.35 16.72 2.17
N HIS A 42 -21.26 16.51 2.93
CA HIS A 42 -20.26 17.53 3.24
C HIS A 42 -18.87 17.04 2.81
N PRO A 43 -18.60 16.92 1.50
CA PRO A 43 -17.43 16.24 0.96
C PRO A 43 -16.09 16.90 1.33
N THR A 44 -16.13 18.16 1.80
CA THR A 44 -14.95 18.91 2.23
C THR A 44 -14.59 18.67 3.69
N LYS A 45 -15.50 18.15 4.53
CA LYS A 45 -15.23 17.86 5.94
C LYS A 45 -14.76 16.42 6.10
N PHE A 46 -13.59 16.26 6.71
CA PHE A 46 -13.07 14.97 7.14
C PHE A 46 -12.34 15.10 8.47
N VAL A 47 -12.21 13.98 9.15
CA VAL A 47 -11.32 13.80 10.30
C VAL A 47 -10.05 13.12 9.80
N GLU A 48 -8.89 13.68 10.09
CA GLU A 48 -7.61 13.06 9.76
C GLU A 48 -7.33 11.90 10.70
N ARG A 49 -6.83 10.78 10.18
CA ARG A 49 -6.29 9.72 11.04
C ARG A 49 -5.06 10.26 11.77
N PRO A 50 -4.86 9.92 13.06
CA PRO A 50 -3.64 10.31 13.78
C PRO A 50 -2.38 10.05 12.94
N HIS A 51 -1.52 11.07 12.86
CA HIS A 51 -0.27 11.10 12.08
C HIS A 51 -0.39 11.13 10.55
N ALA A 52 -1.59 11.23 9.94
CA ALA A 52 -1.77 11.17 8.48
C ALA A 52 -0.87 12.12 7.68
N ARG A 53 -0.77 13.40 8.08
CA ARG A 53 0.07 14.39 7.39
C ARG A 53 1.56 14.04 7.45
N ARG A 54 2.06 13.71 8.64
CA ARG A 54 3.47 13.33 8.84
C ARG A 54 3.81 12.06 8.08
N PHE A 55 2.89 11.09 8.06
CA PHE A 55 3.03 9.86 7.29
C PHE A 55 3.12 10.13 5.79
N LEU A 56 2.22 10.96 5.24
CA LEU A 56 2.25 11.35 3.82
C LEU A 56 3.51 12.13 3.46
N GLU A 57 3.92 13.08 4.30
CA GLU A 57 5.16 13.84 4.11
C GLU A 57 6.36 12.91 3.98
N TYR A 58 6.50 11.95 4.91
CA TYR A 58 7.56 10.96 4.87
C TYR A 58 7.49 10.08 3.62
N CYS A 59 6.30 9.56 3.29
CA CYS A 59 6.14 8.68 2.12
C CYS A 59 6.51 9.40 0.83
N ILE A 60 6.09 10.65 0.65
CA ILE A 60 6.41 11.46 -0.54
C ILE A 60 7.89 11.86 -0.56
N ALA A 61 8.50 12.05 0.61
CA ALA A 61 9.93 12.35 0.72
C ALA A 61 10.80 11.15 0.31
N THR A 62 10.36 9.92 0.62
CA THR A 62 11.18 8.70 0.59
C THR A 62 10.85 7.78 -0.60
N PHE A 63 9.59 7.72 -1.02
CA PHE A 63 9.08 6.77 -2.01
C PHE A 63 8.39 7.48 -3.18
N TYR A 64 8.11 6.70 -4.22
CA TYR A 64 7.23 7.12 -5.30
C TYR A 64 5.80 6.86 -4.87
N VAL A 65 4.97 7.91 -4.80
CA VAL A 65 3.62 7.81 -4.22
C VAL A 65 2.55 7.99 -5.29
N VAL A 66 1.58 7.08 -5.31
CA VAL A 66 0.31 7.27 -6.01
C VAL A 66 -0.82 7.31 -4.98
N ILE A 67 -1.67 8.33 -5.04
CA ILE A 67 -2.91 8.33 -4.27
C ILE A 67 -3.98 7.64 -5.11
N TRP A 68 -4.63 6.59 -4.58
CA TRP A 68 -5.70 5.89 -5.31
C TRP A 68 -6.94 5.77 -4.43
N SER A 69 -8.03 6.45 -4.77
CA SER A 69 -9.27 6.43 -4.00
C SER A 69 -10.48 6.03 -4.85
N SER A 70 -11.43 5.30 -4.26
CA SER A 70 -12.72 4.94 -4.90
C SER A 70 -13.71 6.12 -4.97
N ALA A 71 -13.37 7.27 -4.37
CA ALA A 71 -14.17 8.48 -4.43
C ALA A 71 -14.08 9.18 -5.80
N ARG A 72 -15.07 10.02 -6.12
CA ARG A 72 -15.09 10.78 -7.38
C ARG A 72 -13.93 11.79 -7.44
N PRO A 73 -13.41 12.12 -8.64
CA PRO A 73 -12.23 12.98 -8.82
C PRO A 73 -12.28 14.29 -8.03
N GLN A 74 -13.40 15.01 -8.07
CA GLN A 74 -13.54 16.27 -7.35
C GLN A 74 -13.36 16.13 -5.84
N ASN A 75 -13.86 15.03 -5.25
CA ASN A 75 -13.70 14.77 -3.83
C ASN A 75 -12.25 14.38 -3.49
N VAL A 76 -11.62 13.57 -4.34
CA VAL A 76 -10.21 13.18 -4.18
C VAL A 76 -9.31 14.40 -4.23
N ASN A 77 -9.49 15.26 -5.25
CA ASN A 77 -8.73 16.51 -5.39
C ASN A 77 -8.90 17.44 -4.18
N ASN A 78 -10.11 17.55 -3.63
CA ASN A 78 -10.36 18.36 -2.43
C ASN A 78 -9.67 17.78 -1.19
N MET A 79 -9.65 16.45 -1.02
CA MET A 79 -8.94 15.80 0.09
C MET A 79 -7.42 15.96 -0.05
N CYS A 80 -6.88 15.72 -1.25
CA CYS A 80 -5.44 15.90 -1.52
C CYS A 80 -4.99 17.34 -1.27
N ARG A 81 -5.75 18.35 -1.72
CA ARG A 81 -5.42 19.77 -1.47
C ARG A 81 -5.42 20.17 0.00
N GLN A 82 -6.24 19.51 0.81
CA GLN A 82 -6.28 19.78 2.25
C GLN A 82 -5.15 19.05 2.98
N LEU A 83 -4.85 17.81 2.60
CA LEU A 83 -3.80 17.00 3.26
C LEU A 83 -2.37 17.38 2.84
N LEU A 84 -2.18 17.77 1.58
CA LEU A 84 -0.86 17.95 0.97
C LEU A 84 -0.57 19.43 0.68
N SER A 85 0.67 19.85 0.93
CA SER A 85 1.16 21.14 0.44
C SER A 85 1.23 21.17 -1.10
N PRO A 86 1.28 22.35 -1.73
CA PRO A 86 1.47 22.45 -3.19
C PRO A 86 2.71 21.70 -3.70
N ASP A 87 3.81 21.76 -2.96
CA ASP A 87 5.05 21.06 -3.33
C ASP A 87 4.90 19.54 -3.21
N GLN A 88 4.21 19.07 -2.17
CA GLN A 88 3.90 17.64 -2.02
C GLN A 88 3.00 17.14 -3.15
N GLN A 89 2.00 17.93 -3.57
CA GLN A 89 1.12 17.58 -4.69
C GLN A 89 1.89 17.42 -6.00
N GLN A 90 2.94 18.23 -6.23
CA GLN A 90 3.79 18.12 -7.42
C GLN A 90 4.73 16.91 -7.38
N ARG A 91 5.04 16.40 -6.18
CA ARG A 91 5.91 15.23 -5.99
C ARG A 91 5.18 13.88 -6.02
N VAL A 92 3.86 13.88 -5.84
CA VAL A 92 3.04 12.67 -6.03
C VAL A 92 3.09 12.29 -7.51
N VAL A 93 3.32 11.00 -7.79
CA VAL A 93 3.43 10.46 -9.17
C VAL A 93 2.12 10.65 -9.93
N ASP A 94 1.01 10.26 -9.31
CA ASP A 94 -0.32 10.45 -9.88
C ASP A 94 -1.41 10.36 -8.79
N VAL A 95 -2.61 10.85 -9.11
CA VAL A 95 -3.81 10.77 -8.27
C VAL A 95 -4.93 10.08 -9.04
N TRP A 96 -5.21 8.84 -8.66
CA TRP A 96 -6.26 8.02 -9.26
C TRP A 96 -7.55 8.08 -8.44
N ALA A 97 -8.65 8.38 -9.12
CA ALA A 97 -9.98 8.44 -8.53
C ALA A 97 -10.92 7.39 -9.15
N ARG A 98 -12.22 7.47 -8.84
CA ARG A 98 -13.26 6.53 -9.29
C ARG A 98 -13.27 6.30 -10.82
N ASP A 99 -12.94 7.32 -11.58
CA ASP A 99 -12.87 7.30 -13.05
C ASP A 99 -11.76 6.37 -13.58
N ARG A 100 -10.72 6.12 -12.78
CA ARG A 100 -9.62 5.22 -13.14
C ARG A 100 -9.92 3.74 -12.89
N PHE A 101 -11.09 3.38 -12.37
CA PHE A 101 -11.47 1.97 -12.15
C PHE A 101 -12.01 1.26 -13.41
N GLY A 102 -12.27 1.98 -14.51
CA GLY A 102 -12.83 1.39 -15.73
C GLY A 102 -14.28 0.92 -15.55
N LEU A 103 -15.04 1.65 -14.72
CA LEU A 103 -16.45 1.36 -14.46
C LEU A 103 -17.31 1.73 -15.67
N THR A 104 -18.42 1.01 -15.86
CA THR A 104 -19.48 1.46 -16.76
C THR A 104 -20.11 2.75 -16.24
N ALA A 105 -20.82 3.50 -17.09
CA ALA A 105 -21.53 4.71 -16.64
C ALA A 105 -22.53 4.42 -15.49
N ALA A 106 -23.19 3.26 -15.54
CA ALA A 106 -24.09 2.80 -14.49
C ALA A 106 -23.34 2.55 -13.17
N ASP A 107 -22.26 1.76 -13.21
CA ASP A 107 -21.44 1.44 -12.03
C ASP A 107 -20.74 2.68 -11.44
N TYR A 108 -20.38 3.63 -12.29
CA TYR A 108 -19.78 4.88 -11.86
C TYR A 108 -20.73 5.68 -10.97
N SER A 109 -22.03 5.64 -11.24
CA SER A 109 -23.06 6.39 -10.52
C SER A 109 -23.59 5.68 -9.26
N THR A 110 -23.36 4.38 -9.11
CA THR A 110 -23.87 3.55 -7.99
C THR A 110 -22.76 3.14 -7.02
N ARG A 111 -23.11 2.43 -5.94
CA ARG A 111 -22.14 1.93 -4.94
C ARG A 111 -21.54 0.60 -5.37
N THR A 112 -20.77 0.60 -6.46
CA THR A 112 -20.08 -0.60 -6.97
C THR A 112 -18.77 -0.85 -6.22
N GLN A 113 -18.50 -2.12 -5.90
CA GLN A 113 -17.21 -2.58 -5.38
C GLN A 113 -16.09 -2.21 -6.36
N CYS A 114 -15.06 -1.55 -5.85
CA CYS A 114 -13.94 -1.09 -6.66
C CYS A 114 -12.72 -1.98 -6.38
N TYR A 115 -12.05 -2.45 -7.44
CA TYR A 115 -10.84 -3.28 -7.33
C TYR A 115 -9.63 -2.48 -7.82
N LYS A 116 -8.62 -2.30 -6.98
CA LYS A 116 -7.37 -1.60 -7.29
C LYS A 116 -6.35 -2.57 -7.90
N ARG A 117 -6.54 -2.86 -9.19
CA ARG A 117 -5.67 -3.77 -9.94
C ARG A 117 -4.31 -3.12 -10.18
N LEU A 118 -3.27 -3.54 -9.47
CA LEU A 118 -1.94 -2.93 -9.58
C LEU A 118 -1.34 -3.14 -10.98
N THR A 119 -1.65 -4.24 -11.65
CA THR A 119 -1.32 -4.47 -13.06
C THR A 119 -1.80 -3.36 -13.99
N LYS A 120 -2.99 -2.78 -13.74
CA LYS A 120 -3.49 -1.62 -14.50
C LYS A 120 -2.67 -0.36 -14.20
N LEU A 121 -2.27 -0.20 -12.94
CA LEU A 121 -1.46 0.94 -12.50
C LEU A 121 -0.05 0.88 -13.10
N TRP A 122 0.60 -0.29 -13.10
CA TRP A 122 1.93 -0.48 -13.68
C TRP A 122 1.98 -0.23 -15.20
N ALA A 123 0.87 -0.51 -15.90
CA ALA A 123 0.75 -0.29 -17.34
C ALA A 123 0.45 1.17 -17.71
N ASP A 124 0.18 2.04 -16.73
CA ASP A 124 -0.08 3.44 -17.01
C ASP A 124 1.22 4.17 -17.39
N PRO A 125 1.23 4.96 -18.49
CA PRO A 125 2.46 5.62 -18.95
C PRO A 125 3.10 6.59 -17.94
N VAL A 126 2.30 7.34 -17.16
CA VAL A 126 2.82 8.29 -16.16
C VAL A 126 3.47 7.51 -15.02
N VAL A 127 2.78 6.47 -14.53
CA VAL A 127 3.30 5.63 -13.47
C VAL A 127 4.54 4.87 -13.94
N ALA A 128 4.51 4.23 -15.11
CA ALA A 128 5.64 3.48 -15.65
C ALA A 128 6.89 4.37 -15.83
N ALA A 129 6.71 5.58 -16.36
CA ALA A 129 7.80 6.53 -16.56
C ALA A 129 8.40 7.08 -15.24
N SER A 130 7.67 6.98 -14.12
CA SER A 130 8.17 7.44 -12.81
C SER A 130 9.24 6.53 -12.20
N HIS A 131 9.41 5.31 -12.71
CA HIS A 131 10.47 4.43 -12.19
C HIS A 131 11.85 5.04 -12.49
N PRO A 132 12.79 5.09 -11.51
CA PRO A 132 14.08 5.77 -11.68
C PRO A 132 14.89 5.23 -12.87
N ASP A 133 14.83 3.92 -13.11
CA ASP A 133 15.54 3.26 -14.23
C ASP A 133 14.68 3.09 -15.50
N ALA A 134 13.54 3.77 -15.63
CA ALA A 134 12.67 3.65 -16.82
C ALA A 134 13.40 4.07 -18.10
N GLY A 135 14.19 5.14 -18.05
CA GLY A 135 14.94 5.66 -19.21
C GLY A 135 16.05 4.74 -19.71
N ALA A 136 16.53 3.81 -18.86
CA ALA A 136 17.52 2.80 -19.23
C ALA A 136 16.90 1.54 -19.85
N GLY A 137 15.56 1.47 -19.95
CA GLY A 137 14.84 0.34 -20.54
C GLY A 137 14.81 -0.92 -19.66
N SER A 138 15.30 -0.85 -18.42
CA SER A 138 15.45 -2.01 -17.52
C SER A 138 14.61 -1.92 -16.24
N GLY A 139 14.08 -0.75 -15.89
CA GLY A 139 13.27 -0.53 -14.70
C GLY A 139 11.77 -0.50 -14.96
N ALA A 140 10.98 -1.20 -14.14
CA ALA A 140 9.53 -1.15 -14.17
C ALA A 140 8.93 -1.38 -12.78
N TRP A 141 7.84 -0.66 -12.48
CA TRP A 141 6.99 -1.00 -11.35
C TRP A 141 6.28 -2.33 -11.62
N ASN A 142 6.29 -3.21 -10.61
CA ASN A 142 5.74 -4.55 -10.69
C ASN A 142 5.43 -5.09 -9.28
N GLN A 143 4.94 -6.34 -9.24
CA GLN A 143 4.68 -7.10 -8.02
C GLN A 143 5.83 -7.06 -7.01
N GLY A 144 7.07 -7.02 -7.50
CA GLY A 144 8.24 -6.98 -6.66
C GLY A 144 8.35 -5.69 -5.87
N ASN A 145 8.12 -4.51 -6.46
CA ASN A 145 8.50 -3.19 -5.90
C ASN A 145 7.32 -2.23 -5.68
N THR A 146 6.10 -2.76 -5.63
CA THR A 146 4.89 -1.96 -5.37
C THR A 146 4.16 -2.45 -4.13
N VAL A 147 3.64 -1.54 -3.31
CA VAL A 147 2.77 -1.86 -2.18
C VAL A 147 1.56 -0.93 -2.15
N LEU A 148 0.39 -1.48 -1.82
CA LEU A 148 -0.88 -0.78 -1.64
C LEU A 148 -1.23 -0.73 -0.15
N ILE A 149 -1.58 0.44 0.36
CA ILE A 149 -2.10 0.63 1.71
C ILE A 149 -3.59 0.92 1.58
N ASP A 150 -4.41 0.06 2.17
CA ASP A 150 -5.86 0.13 2.07
C ASP A 150 -6.54 -0.47 3.31
N ASP A 151 -7.74 -0.01 3.62
CA ASP A 151 -8.59 -0.56 4.68
C ASP A 151 -9.35 -1.83 4.26
N SER A 152 -9.35 -2.17 2.96
CA SER A 152 -10.20 -3.21 2.40
C SER A 152 -9.40 -4.28 1.65
N ILE A 153 -9.45 -5.52 2.18
CA ILE A 153 -8.89 -6.72 1.54
C ILE A 153 -9.42 -6.87 0.10
N GLU A 154 -10.72 -6.67 -0.09
CA GLU A 154 -11.37 -6.84 -1.39
C GLU A 154 -10.85 -5.88 -2.45
N LYS A 155 -10.38 -4.67 -2.08
CA LYS A 155 -9.81 -3.74 -3.07
C LYS A 155 -8.50 -4.27 -3.64
N ALA A 156 -7.75 -5.07 -2.91
CA ALA A 156 -6.49 -5.68 -3.32
C ALA A 156 -6.63 -7.10 -3.90
N ARG A 157 -7.85 -7.60 -4.12
CA ARG A 157 -8.12 -9.02 -4.44
C ARG A 157 -7.28 -9.61 -5.58
N SER A 158 -6.88 -8.83 -6.58
CA SER A 158 -6.04 -9.31 -7.69
C SER A 158 -4.55 -9.46 -7.34
N GLU A 159 -4.06 -8.68 -6.37
CA GLU A 159 -2.66 -8.70 -5.92
C GLU A 159 -2.59 -8.64 -4.38
N PRO A 160 -3.11 -9.66 -3.66
CA PRO A 160 -3.31 -9.61 -2.21
C PRO A 160 -2.01 -9.51 -1.41
N PHE A 161 -0.92 -10.08 -1.92
CA PHE A 161 0.40 -10.01 -1.29
C PHE A 161 1.16 -8.72 -1.65
N ASN A 162 0.50 -7.75 -2.28
CA ASN A 162 1.03 -6.40 -2.43
C ASN A 162 0.27 -5.40 -1.57
N ALA A 163 -0.55 -5.87 -0.62
CA ALA A 163 -1.37 -4.99 0.20
C ALA A 163 -0.99 -5.04 1.68
N ILE A 164 -0.78 -3.86 2.26
CA ILE A 164 -0.84 -3.61 3.69
C ILE A 164 -2.30 -3.29 3.99
N THR A 165 -3.05 -4.29 4.45
CA THR A 165 -4.44 -4.09 4.87
C THR A 165 -4.45 -3.62 6.32
N ILE A 166 -5.05 -2.47 6.57
CA ILE A 166 -5.12 -1.86 7.91
C ILE A 166 -6.56 -1.77 8.42
N PRO A 167 -6.79 -1.63 9.74
CA PRO A 167 -8.10 -1.35 10.27
C PRO A 167 -8.69 -0.06 9.67
N GLU A 168 -9.98 -0.11 9.34
CA GLU A 168 -10.72 1.05 8.83
C GLU A 168 -10.76 2.15 9.89
N PHE A 169 -10.28 3.33 9.52
CA PHE A 169 -10.37 4.52 10.35
C PHE A 169 -11.79 5.12 10.28
N ASN A 170 -12.45 5.13 11.44
CA ASN A 170 -13.82 5.59 11.61
C ASN A 170 -13.95 7.01 12.21
N GLY A 171 -12.83 7.73 12.36
CA GLY A 171 -12.79 9.08 12.91
C GLY A 171 -12.36 9.17 14.38
N ASP A 172 -11.99 8.07 15.03
CA ASP A 172 -11.45 8.10 16.40
C ASP A 172 -10.03 8.66 16.45
N ILE A 173 -9.89 9.94 16.80
CA ILE A 173 -8.58 10.61 16.91
C ILE A 173 -7.69 10.03 18.03
N ASN A 174 -8.23 9.18 18.90
CA ASN A 174 -7.50 8.51 19.96
C ASN A 174 -7.28 7.01 19.65
N GLU A 175 -7.43 6.60 18.38
CA GLU A 175 -7.21 5.22 17.94
C GLU A 175 -5.91 4.64 18.51
N GLN A 176 -6.03 3.46 19.15
CA GLN A 176 -4.91 2.67 19.64
C GLN A 176 -4.98 1.23 19.13
N PRO A 177 -3.84 0.63 18.78
CA PRO A 177 -2.53 1.28 18.64
C PRO A 177 -2.52 2.29 17.48
N THR A 178 -1.60 3.25 17.49
CA THR A 178 -1.48 4.19 16.36
C THR A 178 -1.00 3.45 15.11
N VAL A 179 -1.88 3.31 14.12
CA VAL A 179 -1.65 2.41 12.97
C VAL A 179 -0.61 2.95 11.98
N LEU A 180 -0.63 4.25 11.65
CA LEU A 180 0.26 4.80 10.60
C LEU A 180 1.76 4.72 10.96
N PRO A 181 2.20 4.89 12.22
CA PRO A 181 3.56 4.57 12.64
C PRO A 181 3.97 3.12 12.37
N LEU A 182 3.11 2.13 12.65
CA LEU A 182 3.40 0.73 12.36
C LEU A 182 3.55 0.47 10.86
N VAL A 183 2.67 1.09 10.05
CA VAL A 183 2.76 1.02 8.58
C VAL A 183 4.08 1.65 8.09
N HIS A 184 4.50 2.77 8.66
CA HIS A 184 5.77 3.41 8.34
C HIS A 184 6.96 2.46 8.54
N ASP A 185 7.02 1.76 9.68
CA ASP A 185 8.12 0.84 9.97
C ASP A 185 8.10 -0.37 9.03
N TYR A 186 6.91 -0.87 8.73
CA TYR A 186 6.75 -1.96 7.77
C TYR A 186 7.17 -1.55 6.35
N LEU A 187 6.85 -0.33 5.89
CA LEU A 187 7.32 0.20 4.59
C LEU A 187 8.86 0.25 4.51
N ASN A 188 9.53 0.62 5.60
CA ASN A 188 10.99 0.64 5.67
C ASN A 188 11.59 -0.76 5.56
N THR A 189 10.94 -1.76 6.18
CA THR A 189 11.28 -3.17 6.00
C THR A 189 11.09 -3.63 4.56
N LEU A 190 9.95 -3.29 3.94
CA LEU A 190 9.65 -3.64 2.54
C LEU A 190 10.63 -3.04 1.53
N ALA A 191 11.13 -1.83 1.80
CA ALA A 191 12.13 -1.17 0.95
C ALA A 191 13.45 -1.97 0.85
N HIS A 192 13.72 -2.87 1.82
CA HIS A 192 14.87 -3.77 1.83
C HIS A 192 14.55 -5.16 1.28
N GLN A 193 13.35 -5.42 0.76
CA GLN A 193 13.01 -6.75 0.23
C GLN A 193 13.27 -6.82 -1.27
N ALA A 194 13.87 -7.92 -1.73
CA ALA A 194 14.07 -8.18 -3.15
C ALA A 194 12.73 -8.29 -3.91
N ASP A 195 11.72 -8.82 -3.24
CA ASP A 195 10.36 -8.91 -3.73
C ASP A 195 9.39 -8.67 -2.56
N ILE A 196 8.57 -7.64 -2.66
CA ILE A 196 7.59 -7.25 -1.64
C ILE A 196 6.54 -8.33 -1.48
N SER A 197 6.12 -8.96 -2.58
CA SER A 197 5.04 -9.93 -2.54
C SER A 197 5.42 -11.24 -1.85
N THR A 198 6.68 -11.66 -1.96
CA THR A 198 7.16 -12.82 -1.22
C THR A 198 7.22 -12.52 0.27
N TYR A 199 7.68 -11.32 0.63
CA TYR A 199 7.79 -10.90 2.03
C TYR A 199 6.42 -10.71 2.68
N ILE A 200 5.50 -9.96 2.09
CA ILE A 200 4.15 -9.76 2.64
C ILE A 200 3.42 -11.10 2.79
N ARG A 201 3.62 -12.05 1.87
CA ARG A 201 3.00 -13.38 1.98
C ARG A 201 3.50 -14.15 3.22
N SER A 202 4.80 -14.15 3.50
CA SER A 202 5.36 -14.90 4.63
C SER A 202 5.33 -14.12 5.96
N HIS A 203 5.35 -12.80 5.91
CA HIS A 203 5.38 -11.90 7.06
C HIS A 203 4.29 -10.83 6.91
N PRO A 204 3.01 -11.22 6.90
CA PRO A 204 1.92 -10.27 6.69
C PRO A 204 1.95 -9.15 7.74
N PHE A 205 1.58 -7.93 7.32
CA PHE A 205 1.44 -6.82 8.25
C PHE A 205 0.43 -7.15 9.34
N ALA A 206 0.80 -6.88 10.59
CA ALA A 206 -0.05 -7.05 11.77
C ALA A 206 -0.01 -5.77 12.61
N VAL A 207 -1.15 -5.42 13.20
CA VAL A 207 -1.29 -4.23 14.06
C VAL A 207 -0.97 -4.56 15.53
N ASP A 208 -0.99 -5.84 15.90
CA ASP A 208 -0.63 -6.30 17.25
C ASP A 208 0.85 -6.67 17.34
N GLU A 209 1.58 -6.05 18.28
CA GLU A 209 3.00 -6.34 18.57
C GLU A 209 3.26 -7.80 18.96
N GLU A 210 2.26 -8.52 19.50
CA GLU A 210 2.43 -9.93 19.90
C GLU A 210 2.54 -10.89 18.69
N ALA A 211 1.89 -10.56 17.57
CA ALA A 211 1.91 -11.42 16.38
C ALA A 211 3.28 -11.39 15.67
N SER A 212 3.98 -10.26 15.71
CA SER A 212 5.31 -10.08 15.11
C SER A 212 6.43 -10.73 15.94
N VAL A 213 6.29 -10.81 17.28
CA VAL A 213 7.24 -11.52 18.15
C VAL A 213 7.12 -13.03 17.99
N LEU A 214 5.91 -13.57 17.85
CA LEU A 214 5.69 -15.02 17.66
C LEU A 214 6.29 -15.55 16.35
N LEU A 215 6.24 -14.77 15.26
CA LEU A 215 6.85 -15.14 13.98
C LEU A 215 8.39 -15.15 14.03
N GLN A 216 9.01 -14.29 14.85
CA GLN A 216 10.46 -14.31 15.04
C GLN A 216 10.95 -15.47 15.92
N HIS A 217 10.07 -15.99 16.80
CA HIS A 217 10.38 -17.11 17.70
C HIS A 217 10.15 -18.49 17.05
N SER A 218 9.35 -18.59 15.98
CA SER A 218 9.25 -19.83 15.21
C SER A 218 10.47 -20.08 14.34
N ASP A 219 11.04 -19.03 13.74
CA ASP A 219 12.22 -19.14 12.86
C ASP A 219 13.52 -19.47 13.62
N SER A 220 13.58 -19.16 14.92
CA SER A 220 14.74 -19.44 15.77
C SER A 220 14.72 -20.85 16.41
N ASN A 221 13.57 -21.52 16.43
CA ASN A 221 13.47 -22.90 16.93
C ASN A 221 13.81 -23.96 15.87
N ASP A 222 13.77 -23.63 14.58
CA ASP A 222 14.15 -24.55 13.50
C ASP A 222 15.68 -24.63 13.28
N GLU A 223 16.46 -23.63 13.72
CA GLU A 223 17.93 -23.69 13.64
C GLU A 223 18.57 -24.50 14.79
N LEU A 224 17.90 -24.67 15.93
CA LEU A 224 18.40 -25.45 17.07
C LEU A 224 18.11 -26.96 16.94
N GLY A 225 17.19 -27.37 16.07
CA GLY A 225 16.83 -28.78 15.85
C GLY A 225 17.82 -29.57 14.98
N ASN A 226 18.69 -28.91 14.22
CA ASN A 226 19.59 -29.55 13.26
C ASN A 226 21.05 -29.67 13.74
N ALA A 227 21.38 -29.13 14.92
CA ALA A 227 22.72 -29.20 15.52
C ALA A 227 22.91 -30.40 16.48
N ALA A 228 21.85 -31.17 16.78
CA ALA A 228 21.88 -32.24 17.77
C ALA A 228 22.00 -33.67 17.19
N GLN A 229 22.31 -33.84 15.90
CA GLN A 229 22.43 -35.17 15.26
C GLN A 229 23.81 -35.52 14.69
N ASN A 230 24.84 -34.71 14.95
CA ASN A 230 26.24 -35.08 14.65
C ASN A 230 27.09 -35.01 15.92
N ASN A 231 26.91 -35.98 16.82
CA ASN A 231 27.97 -36.44 17.72
C ASN A 231 27.70 -37.88 18.18
#